data_AF-A0AAU1LYW8-F1
#
_entry.id   AF-A0AAU1LYW8-F1
#
_cell.length_a   1.000
_cell.length_b   1.000
_cell.length_c   1.000
_cell.angle_alpha   90.00
_cell.angle_beta   90.00
_cell.angle_gamma   90.00
#
_symmetry.space_group_name_H-M   'P 1'
#
loop_
_entity.id
_entity.type
_entity.pdbx_description
1 polymer ?
#
loop_
_entity_poly.entity_id
_entity_poly.type
_entity_poly.pdbx_seq_one_letter_code
_entity_poly.pdbx_strand_id
1 'polypeptide(L)'
;MRPIDTARRGGSARRTPRVFAAAALAAVLTLTASACGPEEDGAIGEPSSSTGQSSDGKVAIPDDLKDRLKEHGIDLDKWRDGEWKNWDKDTWLREAKDYVNPIIEDLWDPDRMRDAEKPPENPVDPDISGDEGVTDPTPAPVEAAGLQTPYHDSAPASGKLLFDGPEGSMVCSATVVQDPAHPGKSNMVWTAGHCVHAGKNGGWYRNIAFVPSYNDSGMSTAELQNASKDEIAPYGVWWGQWAQTSEQWIDQGAATGGQGAPYDFAVLQVAPEKGSTGKSLEETVGSALPVEFNAPAVPEIDSMTATGYPAAPPFDGQKALQCTDQPGRLAVFEQQPTMYRIGCTMTGGSSGGGWVAKGQDGKPALVSNTSIGPVTAGWLAGPRLGKEAKGIYEAVSKKYAGQ
;
A
#
# COMPACT_ATOMS: atom_id res chain seq x y z
N MET A 1 54.56 -29.30 -46.46
CA MET A 1 54.50 -28.81 -47.86
C MET A 1 53.45 -27.72 -47.96
N ARG A 2 53.70 -26.65 -48.74
CA ARG A 2 52.68 -25.69 -49.25
C ARG A 2 52.13 -26.22 -50.60
N PRO A 3 50.97 -25.77 -51.15
CA PRO A 3 50.69 -24.39 -51.67
C PRO A 3 49.96 -23.51 -50.63
N ILE A 4 49.47 -22.26 -50.81
CA ILE A 4 49.42 -21.18 -51.85
C ILE A 4 48.69 -21.41 -53.20
N ASP A 5 47.49 -20.83 -53.41
CA ASP A 5 47.31 -19.68 -54.34
C ASP A 5 45.84 -19.16 -54.46
N THR A 6 45.67 -17.86 -54.14
CA THR A 6 44.99 -16.75 -54.87
C THR A 6 43.74 -16.97 -55.76
N ALA A 7 42.85 -15.99 -56.02
CA ALA A 7 42.44 -14.70 -55.40
C ALA A 7 41.28 -14.07 -56.22
N ARG A 8 40.44 -13.20 -55.60
CA ARG A 8 39.68 -12.06 -56.21
C ARG A 8 38.76 -11.41 -55.15
N ARG A 9 38.35 -10.14 -55.17
CA ARG A 9 38.92 -8.81 -55.48
C ARG A 9 37.77 -7.79 -55.31
N GLY A 10 38.01 -6.64 -54.69
CA GLY A 10 37.10 -5.47 -54.67
C GLY A 10 36.14 -5.38 -53.47
N GLY A 11 35.93 -4.21 -52.85
CA GLY A 11 36.63 -2.94 -53.03
C GLY A 11 36.02 -1.76 -52.24
N SER A 12 36.87 -1.03 -51.52
CA SER A 12 36.77 0.41 -51.16
C SER A 12 35.40 1.05 -50.82
N ALA A 13 35.26 1.54 -49.58
CA ALA A 13 35.07 2.99 -49.32
C ALA A 13 35.43 3.40 -47.87
N ARG A 14 36.31 4.41 -47.72
CA ARG A 14 36.53 5.15 -46.47
C ARG A 14 35.54 6.31 -46.36
N ARG A 15 35.04 6.63 -45.16
CA ARG A 15 34.78 8.02 -44.73
C ARG A 15 35.04 8.26 -43.24
N THR A 16 35.96 9.17 -42.98
CA THR A 16 36.10 10.06 -41.82
C THR A 16 36.46 11.45 -42.39
N PRO A 17 36.56 12.55 -41.62
CA PRO A 17 36.10 12.84 -40.26
C PRO A 17 35.18 14.10 -40.23
N ARG A 18 34.85 14.64 -39.04
CA ARG A 18 35.31 15.99 -38.62
C ARG A 18 34.84 16.37 -37.21
N VAL A 19 35.77 16.99 -36.48
CA VAL A 19 35.56 17.73 -35.23
C VAL A 19 35.26 19.19 -35.58
N PHE A 20 34.41 19.86 -34.79
CA PHE A 20 34.44 21.31 -34.62
C PHE A 20 34.22 21.65 -33.15
N ALA A 21 34.80 22.77 -32.70
CA ALA A 21 34.89 23.16 -31.30
C ALA A 21 34.30 24.56 -31.06
N ALA A 22 33.90 24.77 -29.80
CA ALA A 22 33.83 26.04 -29.07
C ALA A 22 32.97 27.21 -29.63
N ALA A 23 32.02 27.64 -28.80
CA ALA A 23 31.95 29.02 -28.34
C ALA A 23 31.22 29.08 -26.98
N ALA A 24 31.78 29.82 -26.02
CA ALA A 24 31.13 30.13 -24.74
C ALA A 24 30.65 31.58 -24.78
N LEU A 25 29.56 31.89 -24.07
CA LEU A 25 29.19 33.27 -23.72
C LEU A 25 28.40 33.27 -22.42
N ALA A 26 28.99 33.86 -21.37
CA ALA A 26 28.30 34.18 -20.13
C ALA A 26 27.73 35.60 -20.22
N ALA A 27 26.56 35.83 -19.63
CA ALA A 27 26.00 37.16 -19.43
C ALA A 27 25.56 37.30 -17.97
N VAL A 28 26.35 38.03 -17.18
CA VAL A 28 25.98 38.53 -15.86
C VAL A 28 25.39 39.91 -16.04
N LEU A 29 24.26 40.22 -15.39
CA LEU A 29 23.81 41.59 -15.17
C LEU A 29 23.27 41.74 -13.74
N THR A 30 23.58 42.88 -13.14
CA THR A 30 23.59 43.11 -11.69
C THR A 30 22.38 43.89 -11.18
N LEU A 31 22.15 43.83 -9.86
CA LEU A 31 21.11 44.60 -9.16
C LEU A 31 21.34 46.12 -9.19
N THR A 32 20.24 46.88 -9.03
CA THR A 32 20.22 48.20 -8.35
C THR A 32 18.94 48.31 -7.50
N ALA A 33 19.01 49.02 -6.37
CA ALA A 33 17.98 49.02 -5.33
C ALA A 33 17.33 50.41 -5.07
N SER A 34 16.10 50.37 -4.53
CA SER A 34 15.46 51.31 -3.58
C SER A 34 15.57 52.85 -3.72
N ALA A 35 14.41 53.53 -3.71
CA ALA A 35 14.21 54.88 -3.15
C ALA A 35 12.73 55.12 -2.77
N CYS A 36 12.44 56.05 -1.84
CA CYS A 36 11.10 56.35 -1.28
C CYS A 36 10.61 57.79 -1.55
N GLY A 37 9.31 57.94 -1.86
CA GLY A 37 8.41 59.11 -1.60
C GLY A 37 8.66 60.46 -2.33
N PRO A 38 7.78 61.48 -2.16
CA PRO A 38 6.42 61.49 -1.57
C PRO A 38 5.33 62.25 -2.41
N GLU A 39 4.10 62.39 -1.87
CA GLU A 39 3.02 63.39 -2.20
C GLU A 39 2.32 63.31 -3.61
N GLU A 40 1.02 63.57 -3.84
CA GLU A 40 -0.13 63.95 -2.98
C GLU A 40 -1.51 63.60 -3.66
N ASP A 41 -2.61 63.73 -2.92
CA ASP A 41 -4.05 63.83 -3.31
C ASP A 41 -4.83 62.69 -4.05
N GLY A 42 -5.72 62.03 -3.28
CA GLY A 42 -7.16 62.33 -3.44
C GLY A 42 -8.11 61.33 -4.12
N ALA A 43 -8.65 60.34 -3.38
CA ALA A 43 -10.07 59.93 -3.43
C ALA A 43 -10.42 58.92 -2.31
N ILE A 44 -11.59 59.10 -1.69
CA ILE A 44 -12.16 58.13 -0.73
C ILE A 44 -12.87 57.01 -1.51
N GLY A 45 -12.48 55.76 -1.26
CA GLY A 45 -13.17 54.56 -1.72
C GLY A 45 -13.12 53.49 -0.64
N GLU A 46 -14.25 52.83 -0.38
CA GLU A 46 -14.36 51.80 0.66
C GLU A 46 -13.38 50.64 0.40
N PRO A 47 -12.83 49.99 1.46
CA PRO A 47 -12.13 48.74 1.28
C PRO A 47 -13.15 47.66 0.90
N SER A 48 -13.38 47.51 -0.40
CA SER A 48 -14.04 46.32 -0.94
C SER A 48 -13.25 45.12 -0.45
N SER A 49 -13.92 44.28 0.34
CA SER A 49 -13.40 42.99 0.77
C SER A 49 -12.94 42.23 -0.47
N SER A 50 -11.62 42.07 -0.60
CA SER A 50 -11.07 41.03 -1.45
C SER A 50 -11.53 39.71 -0.84
N THR A 51 -12.68 39.22 -1.31
CA THR A 51 -13.21 37.90 -0.99
C THR A 51 -12.10 36.92 -1.28
N GLY A 52 -11.48 36.41 -0.21
CA GLY A 52 -10.55 35.30 -0.29
C GLY A 52 -11.25 34.23 -1.10
N GLN A 53 -10.65 33.86 -2.22
CA GLN A 53 -11.24 32.92 -3.15
C GLN A 53 -11.29 31.57 -2.44
N SER A 54 -12.44 31.29 -1.81
CA SER A 54 -12.74 30.01 -1.22
C SER A 54 -12.58 28.97 -2.33
N SER A 55 -11.45 28.27 -2.33
CA SER A 55 -11.37 27.02 -3.06
C SER A 55 -12.38 26.10 -2.40
N ASP A 56 -13.53 25.89 -3.07
CA ASP A 56 -14.37 24.73 -2.78
C ASP A 56 -13.42 23.53 -2.62
N GLY A 57 -13.45 22.86 -1.47
CA GLY A 57 -12.57 21.73 -1.11
C GLY A 57 -12.83 20.46 -1.94
N LYS A 58 -13.25 20.62 -3.20
CA LYS A 58 -13.55 19.57 -4.16
C LYS A 58 -12.24 18.88 -4.55
N VAL A 59 -11.89 17.89 -3.75
CA VAL A 59 -10.90 16.86 -4.05
C VAL A 59 -11.01 16.48 -5.52
N ALA A 60 -9.94 16.68 -6.28
CA ALA A 60 -9.95 16.49 -7.72
C ALA A 60 -10.09 14.99 -8.05
N ILE A 61 -11.31 14.56 -8.39
CA ILE A 61 -11.59 13.18 -8.77
C ILE A 61 -10.83 12.85 -10.07
N PRO A 62 -10.00 11.78 -10.11
CA PRO A 62 -9.35 11.34 -11.34
C PRO A 62 -10.36 11.01 -12.43
N ASP A 63 -10.05 11.33 -13.70
CA ASP A 63 -10.98 11.11 -14.80
C ASP A 63 -11.31 9.62 -15.01
N ASP A 64 -10.34 8.72 -14.78
CA ASP A 64 -10.58 7.27 -14.85
C ASP A 64 -11.48 6.74 -13.73
N LEU A 65 -11.61 7.45 -12.61
CA LEU A 65 -12.60 7.16 -11.58
C LEU A 65 -13.99 7.70 -11.97
N LYS A 66 -14.07 8.91 -12.57
CA LYS A 66 -15.34 9.45 -13.09
C LYS A 66 -15.98 8.53 -14.13
N ASP A 67 -15.16 8.00 -15.05
CA ASP A 67 -15.64 7.09 -16.09
C ASP A 67 -16.16 5.76 -15.50
N ARG A 68 -15.44 5.15 -14.54
CA ARG A 68 -15.90 3.94 -13.83
C ARG A 68 -17.21 4.17 -13.06
N LEU A 69 -17.30 5.28 -12.32
CA LEU A 69 -18.53 5.64 -11.59
C LEU A 69 -19.73 5.77 -12.54
N LYS A 70 -19.51 6.37 -13.72
CA LYS A 70 -20.53 6.49 -14.77
C LYS A 70 -20.88 5.16 -15.43
N GLU A 71 -19.90 4.28 -15.69
CA GLU A 71 -20.13 2.93 -16.23
C GLU A 71 -21.03 2.09 -15.31
N HIS A 72 -20.83 2.20 -14.00
CA HIS A 72 -21.62 1.49 -12.98
C HIS A 72 -22.84 2.26 -12.44
N GLY A 73 -23.13 3.45 -12.97
CA GLY A 73 -24.29 4.26 -12.58
C GLY A 73 -24.25 4.83 -11.16
N ILE A 74 -23.06 4.94 -10.56
CA ILE A 74 -22.88 5.42 -9.19
C ILE A 74 -22.98 6.95 -9.16
N ASP A 75 -23.94 7.43 -8.37
CA ASP A 75 -24.14 8.84 -8.09
C ASP A 75 -23.26 9.26 -6.90
N LEU A 76 -22.38 10.24 -7.09
CA LEU A 76 -21.41 10.66 -6.09
C LEU A 76 -22.03 11.30 -4.85
N ASP A 77 -23.17 11.97 -5.00
CA ASP A 77 -23.82 12.66 -3.89
C ASP A 77 -24.62 11.65 -3.06
N LYS A 78 -25.35 10.72 -3.72
CA LYS A 78 -25.94 9.56 -3.01
C LYS A 78 -24.90 8.65 -2.36
N TRP A 79 -23.74 8.46 -2.99
CA TRP A 79 -22.63 7.73 -2.41
C TRP A 79 -22.22 8.36 -1.09
N ARG A 80 -21.95 9.67 -1.07
CA ARG A 80 -21.64 10.43 0.16
C ARG A 80 -22.75 10.32 1.22
N ASP A 81 -24.01 10.41 0.79
CA ASP A 81 -25.20 10.26 1.66
C ASP A 81 -25.40 8.82 2.18
N GLY A 82 -24.60 7.85 1.74
CA GLY A 82 -24.50 6.52 2.33
C GLY A 82 -24.89 5.35 1.42
N GLU A 83 -25.05 5.55 0.11
CA GLU A 83 -25.31 4.44 -0.85
C GLU A 83 -24.20 3.37 -0.82
N TRP A 84 -22.96 3.73 -0.41
CA TRP A 84 -21.87 2.78 -0.15
C TRP A 84 -22.15 1.76 0.96
N LYS A 85 -23.23 1.92 1.73
CA LYS A 85 -23.69 0.92 2.73
C LYS A 85 -24.51 -0.21 2.11
N ASN A 86 -24.91 -0.10 0.83
CA ASN A 86 -25.70 -1.12 0.16
C ASN A 86 -24.83 -2.27 -0.36
N TRP A 87 -24.76 -3.38 0.37
CA TRP A 87 -23.97 -4.57 0.04
C TRP A 87 -24.78 -5.65 -0.71
N ASP A 88 -25.79 -5.25 -1.49
CA ASP A 88 -26.52 -6.16 -2.37
C ASP A 88 -25.56 -6.84 -3.37
N LYS A 89 -25.54 -8.17 -3.35
CA LYS A 89 -24.63 -9.01 -4.13
C LYS A 89 -24.82 -8.85 -5.64
N ASP A 90 -26.01 -8.47 -6.10
CA ASP A 90 -26.29 -8.28 -7.52
C ASP A 90 -25.69 -6.96 -8.06
N THR A 91 -25.31 -6.04 -7.16
CA THR A 91 -24.68 -4.73 -7.51
C THR A 91 -23.29 -4.54 -6.90
N TRP A 92 -22.79 -5.53 -6.14
CA TRP A 92 -21.48 -5.47 -5.51
C TRP A 92 -20.38 -5.74 -6.55
N LEU A 93 -19.80 -4.65 -7.06
CA LEU A 93 -18.70 -4.66 -8.03
C LEU A 93 -17.55 -5.58 -7.59
N ARG A 94 -17.16 -6.49 -8.49
CA ARG A 94 -16.29 -7.64 -8.21
C ARG A 94 -15.13 -7.77 -9.19
N GLU A 95 -15.35 -7.47 -10.48
CA GLU A 95 -14.31 -7.71 -11.48
C GLU A 95 -13.09 -6.82 -11.24
N ALA A 96 -11.92 -7.30 -11.65
CA ALA A 96 -10.65 -6.58 -11.41
C ALA A 96 -10.62 -5.16 -12.00
N LYS A 97 -11.45 -4.90 -13.03
CA LYS A 97 -11.59 -3.60 -13.69
C LYS A 97 -12.57 -2.63 -12.99
N ASP A 98 -13.47 -3.15 -12.15
CA ASP A 98 -14.67 -2.46 -11.65
C ASP A 98 -14.46 -1.78 -10.28
N TYR A 99 -13.25 -1.79 -9.71
CA TYR A 99 -12.98 -1.14 -8.42
C TYR A 99 -13.41 0.33 -8.44
N VAL A 100 -14.04 0.82 -7.37
CA VAL A 100 -14.41 2.23 -7.19
C VAL A 100 -14.25 2.62 -5.72
N ASN A 101 -13.70 3.81 -5.47
CA ASN A 101 -13.49 4.30 -4.12
C ASN A 101 -13.48 5.85 -4.09
N PRO A 102 -14.63 6.51 -4.26
CA PRO A 102 -14.74 7.96 -4.13
C PRO A 102 -14.32 8.44 -2.74
N ILE A 103 -13.55 9.52 -2.68
CA ILE A 103 -13.18 10.17 -1.44
C ILE A 103 -14.40 10.83 -0.80
N ILE A 104 -14.65 10.51 0.47
CA ILE A 104 -15.63 11.16 1.33
C ILE A 104 -14.82 11.85 2.42
N GLU A 105 -14.71 13.17 2.33
CA GLU A 105 -13.92 13.99 3.27
C GLU A 105 -14.39 13.78 4.71
N ASP A 106 -13.42 13.62 5.62
CA ASP A 106 -13.62 13.35 7.05
C ASP A 106 -14.47 12.11 7.40
N LEU A 107 -14.68 11.17 6.46
CA LEU A 107 -15.30 9.87 6.77
C LEU A 107 -14.45 9.07 7.77
N TRP A 108 -13.13 9.12 7.65
CA TRP A 108 -12.17 8.56 8.59
C TRP A 108 -11.73 9.63 9.60
N ASP A 109 -12.64 9.92 10.52
CA ASP A 109 -12.39 10.72 11.72
C ASP A 109 -11.69 9.89 12.83
N PRO A 110 -11.10 10.52 13.86
CA PRO A 110 -10.47 9.84 15.00
C PRO A 110 -11.27 8.72 15.66
N ASP A 111 -12.59 8.90 15.82
CA ASP A 111 -13.45 7.93 16.49
C ASP A 111 -13.62 6.70 15.61
N ARG A 112 -13.93 6.90 14.33
CA ARG A 112 -14.11 5.80 13.38
C ARG A 112 -12.81 5.03 13.10
N MET A 113 -11.67 5.70 13.04
CA MET A 113 -10.37 5.03 12.87
C MET A 113 -10.01 4.15 14.07
N ARG A 114 -10.38 4.58 15.28
CA ARG A 114 -10.18 3.82 16.52
C ARG A 114 -11.14 2.62 16.59
N ASP A 115 -12.42 2.85 16.29
CA ASP A 115 -13.51 1.89 16.50
C ASP A 115 -13.65 0.87 15.36
N ALA A 116 -12.81 0.93 14.32
CA ALA A 116 -12.77 -0.05 13.23
C ALA A 116 -12.29 -1.44 13.72
N GLU A 117 -13.11 -2.47 13.47
CA GLU A 117 -12.88 -3.84 13.96
C GLU A 117 -12.04 -4.68 12.98
N LYS A 118 -11.47 -5.81 13.41
CA LYS A 118 -10.83 -6.74 12.47
C LYS A 118 -11.85 -7.25 11.43
N PRO A 119 -11.45 -7.55 10.17
CA PRO A 119 -12.29 -8.30 9.26
C PRO A 119 -12.66 -9.68 9.85
N PRO A 120 -13.67 -10.36 9.29
CA PRO A 120 -13.83 -11.80 9.48
C PRO A 120 -12.46 -12.46 9.33
N GLU A 121 -11.99 -13.08 10.42
CA GLU A 121 -10.69 -13.74 10.40
C GLU A 121 -10.77 -14.86 9.37
N ASN A 122 -9.66 -15.08 8.65
CA ASN A 122 -9.46 -16.27 7.82
C ASN A 122 -8.74 -17.36 8.65
N PRO A 123 -9.28 -17.90 9.78
CA PRO A 123 -8.55 -18.88 10.53
C PRO A 123 -8.46 -20.16 9.71
N VAL A 124 -7.37 -20.86 9.93
CA VAL A 124 -7.22 -22.25 9.54
C VAL A 124 -7.06 -23.11 10.79
N ASP A 125 -7.35 -24.40 10.66
CA ASP A 125 -7.20 -25.34 11.77
C ASP A 125 -5.74 -25.44 12.23
N PRO A 126 -5.48 -25.69 13.52
CA PRO A 126 -4.12 -25.75 14.06
C PRO A 126 -3.32 -26.99 13.61
N ASP A 127 -3.99 -28.01 13.04
CA ASP A 127 -3.41 -29.22 12.46
C ASP A 127 -3.86 -29.35 11.00
N ILE A 128 -2.98 -28.93 10.08
CA ILE A 128 -3.17 -29.09 8.63
C ILE A 128 -2.18 -30.15 8.17
N SER A 129 -2.63 -31.40 8.15
CA SER A 129 -1.84 -32.55 7.73
C SER A 129 -2.43 -33.23 6.48
N GLY A 130 -1.64 -33.26 5.40
CA GLY A 130 -1.96 -33.89 4.12
C GLY A 130 -0.84 -33.66 3.10
N ASP A 131 -0.07 -34.71 2.78
CA ASP A 131 1.01 -34.70 1.78
C ASP A 131 0.46 -34.77 0.34
N GLU A 132 1.10 -34.22 -0.71
CA GLU A 132 2.40 -33.51 -0.75
C GLU A 132 2.30 -31.99 -1.01
N GLY A 133 2.69 -31.19 -0.02
CA GLY A 133 2.97 -29.76 -0.15
C GLY A 133 3.62 -29.29 1.15
N VAL A 134 4.92 -28.95 1.14
CA VAL A 134 5.71 -29.10 2.38
C VAL A 134 5.33 -28.11 3.48
N THR A 135 4.76 -28.63 4.57
CA THR A 135 4.52 -27.95 5.84
C THR A 135 5.56 -28.40 6.87
N ASP A 136 6.25 -27.44 7.48
CA ASP A 136 7.18 -27.71 8.59
C ASP A 136 6.40 -27.86 9.92
N PRO A 137 7.03 -28.21 11.06
CA PRO A 137 6.36 -28.16 12.36
C PRO A 137 5.85 -26.74 12.70
N THR A 138 4.74 -26.65 13.44
CA THR A 138 4.21 -25.36 13.91
C THR A 138 5.23 -24.67 14.82
N PRO A 139 5.60 -23.40 14.56
CA PRO A 139 6.60 -22.69 15.36
C PRO A 139 6.08 -22.41 16.77
N ALA A 140 7.01 -22.16 17.69
CA ALA A 140 6.67 -21.70 19.03
C ALA A 140 6.08 -20.27 18.95
N PRO A 141 5.06 -19.92 19.74
CA PRO A 141 4.54 -18.55 19.74
C PRO A 141 5.58 -17.51 20.14
N VAL A 142 5.75 -16.49 19.29
CA VAL A 142 6.54 -15.29 19.59
C VAL A 142 5.58 -14.19 20.03
N GLU A 143 5.82 -13.62 21.21
CA GLU A 143 5.02 -12.51 21.73
C GLU A 143 5.22 -11.26 20.86
N ALA A 144 4.12 -10.68 20.38
CA ALA A 144 4.13 -9.46 19.58
C ALA A 144 4.66 -8.27 20.38
N ALA A 145 5.85 -7.79 20.02
CA ALA A 145 6.52 -6.68 20.69
C ALA A 145 5.99 -5.34 20.17
N GLY A 146 5.88 -4.35 21.07
CA GLY A 146 5.62 -2.96 20.67
C GLY A 146 6.72 -2.42 19.77
N LEU A 147 6.33 -1.76 18.66
CA LEU A 147 7.27 -1.02 17.84
C LEU A 147 7.80 0.21 18.63
N GLN A 148 9.05 0.61 18.40
CA GLN A 148 9.63 1.78 19.06
C GLN A 148 8.98 3.06 18.54
N THR A 149 8.57 3.96 19.44
CA THR A 149 8.02 5.27 19.08
C THR A 149 9.12 6.34 18.94
N PRO A 150 8.95 7.34 18.06
CA PRO A 150 7.84 7.46 17.12
C PRO A 150 7.92 6.42 15.98
N TYR A 151 6.77 5.93 15.51
CA TYR A 151 6.72 4.85 14.51
C TYR A 151 7.33 5.23 13.15
N HIS A 152 7.36 6.52 12.80
CA HIS A 152 8.06 6.99 11.60
C HIS A 152 9.59 6.84 11.65
N ASP A 153 10.20 6.76 12.83
CA ASP A 153 11.65 6.51 12.94
C ASP A 153 11.98 5.01 12.83
N SER A 154 11.05 4.13 13.19
CA SER A 154 11.30 2.68 13.35
C SER A 154 10.72 1.82 12.22
N ALA A 155 9.53 2.14 11.70
CA ALA A 155 8.94 1.52 10.52
C ALA A 155 8.10 2.53 9.69
N PRO A 156 8.71 3.57 9.09
CA PRO A 156 8.00 4.62 8.34
C PRO A 156 7.13 4.12 7.18
N ALA A 157 7.48 2.97 6.60
CA ALA A 157 6.67 2.36 5.56
C ALA A 157 5.40 1.66 6.10
N SER A 158 5.26 1.43 7.41
CA SER A 158 4.11 0.73 8.00
C SER A 158 2.95 1.68 8.31
N GLY A 159 1.71 1.19 8.18
CA GLY A 159 0.52 1.94 8.57
C GLY A 159 -0.72 1.08 8.72
N LYS A 160 -1.76 1.70 9.29
CA LYS A 160 -3.09 1.11 9.48
C LYS A 160 -3.86 1.25 8.17
N LEU A 161 -4.55 0.19 7.76
CA LEU A 161 -5.45 0.20 6.59
C LEU A 161 -6.89 0.12 7.09
N LEU A 162 -7.76 0.97 6.57
CA LEU A 162 -9.15 1.14 6.99
C LEU A 162 -10.05 0.97 5.78
N PHE A 163 -11.19 0.30 5.95
CA PHE A 163 -12.15 0.04 4.88
C PHE A 163 -13.53 -0.27 5.44
N ASP A 164 -14.58 -0.17 4.63
CA ASP A 164 -15.92 -0.62 4.97
C ASP A 164 -16.27 -1.91 4.22
N GLY A 165 -17.00 -2.79 4.90
CA GLY A 165 -17.63 -3.98 4.34
C GLY A 165 -19.01 -4.26 4.94
N PRO A 166 -19.59 -5.44 4.66
CA PRO A 166 -20.96 -5.78 5.06
C PRO A 166 -21.26 -5.72 6.56
N GLU A 167 -20.24 -5.94 7.40
CA GLU A 167 -20.37 -5.98 8.87
C GLU A 167 -20.05 -4.64 9.55
N GLY A 168 -19.46 -3.68 8.83
CA GLY A 168 -19.10 -2.36 9.35
C GLY A 168 -17.74 -1.86 8.84
N SER A 169 -17.17 -0.91 9.59
CA SER A 169 -15.81 -0.40 9.38
C SER A 169 -14.78 -1.38 9.94
N MET A 170 -13.79 -1.71 9.12
CA MET A 170 -12.78 -2.71 9.39
C MET A 170 -11.36 -2.16 9.33
N VAL A 171 -10.43 -2.84 10.03
CA VAL A 171 -8.99 -2.57 10.05
C VAL A 171 -8.18 -3.74 9.52
N CYS A 172 -7.21 -3.40 8.67
CA CYS A 172 -6.05 -4.20 8.31
C CYS A 172 -4.78 -3.37 8.58
N SER A 173 -3.64 -3.91 8.16
CA SER A 173 -2.35 -3.25 8.07
C SER A 173 -1.87 -3.21 6.63
N ALA A 174 -0.94 -2.32 6.32
CA ALA A 174 -0.37 -2.20 4.99
C ALA A 174 1.03 -1.59 5.02
N THR A 175 1.73 -1.61 3.88
CA THR A 175 3.13 -1.17 3.78
C THR A 175 3.39 -0.37 2.51
N VAL A 176 4.03 0.80 2.62
CA VAL A 176 4.48 1.61 1.47
C VAL A 176 5.58 0.86 0.72
N VAL A 177 5.38 0.65 -0.58
CA VAL A 177 6.31 -0.06 -1.45
C VAL A 177 6.77 0.85 -2.58
N GLN A 178 8.00 0.64 -3.08
CA GLN A 178 8.57 1.46 -4.16
C GLN A 178 7.73 1.36 -5.43
N ASP A 179 7.69 2.43 -6.21
CA ASP A 179 7.02 2.47 -7.52
C ASP A 179 8.09 2.51 -8.64
N PRO A 180 8.19 1.48 -9.51
CA PRO A 180 9.14 1.47 -10.62
C PRO A 180 8.91 2.57 -11.66
N ALA A 181 7.68 3.09 -11.76
CA ALA A 181 7.34 4.21 -12.63
C ALA A 181 7.65 5.58 -12.01
N HIS A 182 7.63 5.67 -10.66
CA HIS A 182 7.92 6.90 -9.93
C HIS A 182 9.00 6.68 -8.84
N PRO A 183 10.27 6.40 -9.21
CA PRO A 183 11.33 6.11 -8.24
C PRO A 183 11.55 7.26 -7.24
N GLY A 184 11.48 6.95 -5.94
CA GLY A 184 11.60 7.95 -4.88
C GLY A 184 10.35 8.81 -4.66
N LYS A 185 9.24 8.48 -5.35
CA LYS A 185 7.97 9.22 -5.31
C LYS A 185 6.74 8.30 -5.33
N SER A 186 6.86 7.11 -4.75
CA SER A 186 5.79 6.13 -4.73
C SER A 186 4.51 6.64 -4.06
N ASN A 187 3.38 6.27 -4.66
CA ASN A 187 2.05 6.31 -4.03
C ASN A 187 1.44 4.89 -3.94
N MET A 188 2.29 3.86 -3.93
CA MET A 188 1.89 2.46 -3.91
C MET A 188 1.95 1.87 -2.49
N VAL A 189 0.92 1.12 -2.14
CA VAL A 189 0.75 0.48 -0.83
C VAL A 189 0.45 -1.01 -1.03
N TRP A 190 1.17 -1.88 -0.33
CA TRP A 190 0.98 -3.33 -0.30
C TRP A 190 0.11 -3.75 0.88
N THR A 191 -0.80 -4.70 0.66
CA THR A 191 -1.63 -5.32 1.72
C THR A 191 -2.07 -6.73 1.32
N ALA A 192 -2.99 -7.35 2.06
CA ALA A 192 -3.58 -8.64 1.70
C ALA A 192 -4.78 -8.48 0.75
N GLY A 193 -5.04 -9.49 -0.07
CA GLY A 193 -6.20 -9.54 -0.96
C GLY A 193 -7.53 -9.43 -0.20
N HIS A 194 -7.63 -10.09 0.95
CA HIS A 194 -8.81 -10.05 1.82
C HIS A 194 -9.02 -8.71 2.53
N CYS A 195 -8.05 -7.80 2.50
CA CYS A 195 -8.22 -6.43 3.00
C CYS A 195 -8.82 -5.48 1.96
N VAL A 196 -8.96 -5.92 0.70
CA VAL A 196 -9.52 -5.10 -0.40
C VAL A 196 -10.70 -5.78 -1.12
N HIS A 197 -10.81 -7.11 -1.07
CA HIS A 197 -11.84 -7.86 -1.81
C HIS A 197 -12.32 -9.08 -1.02
N ALA A 198 -13.63 -9.31 -0.96
CA ALA A 198 -14.29 -10.38 -0.19
C ALA A 198 -14.18 -11.80 -0.81
N GLY A 199 -13.08 -12.09 -1.52
CA GLY A 199 -12.83 -13.35 -2.20
C GLY A 199 -13.97 -13.81 -3.13
N LYS A 200 -14.22 -15.11 -3.20
CA LYS A 200 -15.16 -15.80 -4.10
C LYS A 200 -16.63 -15.36 -4.00
N ASN A 201 -17.09 -14.92 -2.84
CA ASN A 201 -18.52 -14.77 -2.53
C ASN A 201 -18.99 -13.32 -2.36
N GLY A 202 -18.14 -12.35 -2.73
CA GLY A 202 -18.44 -10.91 -2.71
C GLY A 202 -17.56 -10.15 -3.70
N GLY A 203 -17.42 -8.85 -3.48
CA GLY A 203 -16.69 -7.93 -4.34
C GLY A 203 -15.67 -7.06 -3.60
N TRP A 204 -15.36 -5.90 -4.18
CA TRP A 204 -14.46 -4.89 -3.63
C TRP A 204 -15.01 -4.22 -2.37
N TYR A 205 -14.19 -4.12 -1.32
CA TYR A 205 -14.50 -3.27 -0.16
C TYR A 205 -14.47 -1.78 -0.53
N ARG A 206 -15.11 -0.96 0.29
CA ARG A 206 -15.39 0.46 0.01
C ARG A 206 -14.66 1.34 1.02
N ASN A 207 -14.54 2.61 0.69
CA ASN A 207 -13.93 3.65 1.52
C ASN A 207 -12.51 3.29 1.99
N ILE A 208 -11.72 2.63 1.15
CA ILE A 208 -10.40 2.11 1.53
C ILE A 208 -9.40 3.25 1.67
N ALA A 209 -8.80 3.39 2.84
CA ALA A 209 -7.81 4.40 3.18
C ALA A 209 -6.65 3.84 4.01
N PHE A 210 -5.43 4.30 3.71
CA PHE A 210 -4.20 3.98 4.41
C PHE A 210 -3.76 5.15 5.29
N VAL A 211 -3.35 4.86 6.52
CA VAL A 211 -2.85 5.84 7.50
C VAL A 211 -1.42 5.45 7.91
N PRO A 212 -0.39 6.01 7.23
CA PRO A 212 1.01 5.78 7.59
C PRO A 212 1.30 6.26 9.01
N SER A 213 2.07 5.45 9.75
CA SER A 213 2.43 5.72 11.15
C SER A 213 1.22 6.10 12.04
N TYR A 214 0.08 5.43 11.86
CA TYR A 214 -1.09 5.61 12.73
C TYR A 214 -0.71 5.47 14.22
N ASN A 215 -1.17 6.43 15.03
CA ASN A 215 -0.80 6.58 16.44
C ASN A 215 0.72 6.60 16.64
N ASP A 216 1.41 7.46 15.89
CA ASP A 216 2.87 7.53 15.78
C ASP A 216 3.60 7.58 17.13
N SER A 217 3.05 8.28 18.13
CA SER A 217 3.59 8.40 19.48
C SER A 217 3.25 7.22 20.41
N GLY A 218 2.43 6.26 19.96
CA GLY A 218 2.07 5.04 20.67
C GLY A 218 1.15 5.25 21.88
N MET A 219 0.28 6.27 21.82
CA MET A 219 -0.72 6.58 22.85
C MET A 219 -1.60 5.37 23.19
N SER A 220 -2.07 5.31 24.43
CA SER A 220 -3.10 4.36 24.85
C SER A 220 -4.48 4.73 24.30
N THR A 221 -5.38 3.75 24.24
CA THR A 221 -6.77 3.95 23.83
C THR A 221 -7.52 5.01 24.66
N ALA A 222 -7.12 5.24 25.91
CA ALA A 222 -7.69 6.32 26.74
C ALA A 222 -7.15 7.72 26.36
N GLU A 223 -5.88 7.84 25.99
CA GLU A 223 -5.30 9.10 25.51
C GLU A 223 -5.87 9.46 24.13
N LEU A 224 -6.04 8.47 23.25
CA LEU A 224 -6.61 8.63 21.90
C LEU A 224 -8.05 9.18 21.90
N GLN A 225 -8.81 9.07 22.99
CA GLN A 225 -10.16 9.67 23.10
C GLN A 225 -10.16 11.21 23.02
N ASN A 226 -9.01 11.85 23.24
CA ASN A 226 -8.88 13.31 23.23
C ASN A 226 -7.84 13.81 22.21
N ALA A 227 -7.22 12.90 21.45
CA ALA A 227 -6.21 13.23 20.46
C ALA A 227 -6.86 13.73 19.16
N SER A 228 -6.27 14.75 18.55
CA SER A 228 -6.71 15.28 17.26
C SER A 228 -6.37 14.35 16.09
N LYS A 229 -7.03 14.53 14.94
CA LYS A 229 -6.74 13.79 13.71
C LYS A 229 -5.27 13.92 13.28
N ASP A 230 -4.66 15.08 13.50
CA ASP A 230 -3.24 15.32 13.17
C ASP A 230 -2.26 14.66 14.17
N GLU A 231 -2.65 14.42 15.42
CA GLU A 231 -1.85 13.64 16.39
C GLU A 231 -1.94 12.13 16.15
N ILE A 232 -3.09 11.66 15.64
CA ILE A 232 -3.35 10.23 15.36
C ILE A 232 -2.81 9.84 13.97
N ALA A 233 -2.92 10.72 12.99
CA ALA A 233 -2.52 10.52 11.61
C ALA A 233 -1.60 11.66 11.11
N PRO A 234 -0.40 11.83 11.70
CA PRO A 234 0.48 12.98 11.41
C PRO A 234 0.97 13.06 9.95
N TYR A 235 0.92 11.95 9.22
CA TYR A 235 1.25 11.84 7.81
C TYR A 235 0.01 11.79 6.89
N GLY A 236 -1.17 12.07 7.44
CA GLY A 236 -2.45 12.17 6.73
C GLY A 236 -3.14 10.84 6.44
N VAL A 237 -4.33 10.94 5.84
CA VAL A 237 -5.16 9.81 5.40
C VAL A 237 -5.06 9.70 3.87
N TRP A 238 -4.73 8.52 3.35
CA TRP A 238 -4.42 8.28 1.93
C TRP A 238 -5.41 7.28 1.33
N TRP A 239 -6.33 7.76 0.50
CA TRP A 239 -7.44 7.00 -0.08
C TRP A 239 -7.02 6.24 -1.34
N GLY A 240 -7.40 4.97 -1.44
CA GLY A 240 -7.15 4.13 -2.63
C GLY A 240 -7.86 4.68 -3.87
N GLN A 241 -7.11 5.07 -4.90
CA GLN A 241 -7.64 5.45 -6.22
C GLN A 241 -7.81 4.22 -7.14
N TRP A 242 -7.00 3.21 -6.87
CA TRP A 242 -7.02 1.89 -7.48
C TRP A 242 -6.61 0.84 -6.46
N ALA A 243 -7.21 -0.35 -6.54
CA ALA A 243 -6.75 -1.55 -5.87
C ALA A 243 -6.71 -2.69 -6.89
N GLN A 244 -5.71 -3.56 -6.77
CA GLN A 244 -5.64 -4.78 -7.56
C GLN A 244 -5.16 -5.92 -6.66
N THR A 245 -5.89 -7.04 -6.71
CA THR A 245 -5.59 -8.30 -6.02
C THR A 245 -5.48 -9.42 -7.08
N SER A 246 -5.12 -10.62 -6.66
CA SER A 246 -4.95 -11.75 -7.58
C SER A 246 -6.28 -12.31 -8.08
N GLU A 247 -6.30 -12.80 -9.32
CA GLU A 247 -7.45 -13.53 -9.87
C GLU A 247 -7.74 -14.78 -9.03
N GLN A 248 -6.70 -15.45 -8.53
CA GLN A 248 -6.81 -16.58 -7.61
C GLN A 248 -7.50 -16.22 -6.30
N TRP A 249 -7.22 -15.04 -5.72
CA TRP A 249 -7.94 -14.55 -4.54
C TRP A 249 -9.40 -14.23 -4.86
N ILE A 250 -9.67 -13.57 -5.99
CA ILE A 250 -11.05 -13.28 -6.42
C ILE A 250 -11.84 -14.59 -6.61
N ASP A 251 -11.28 -15.60 -7.28
CA ASP A 251 -11.96 -16.85 -7.61
C ASP A 251 -12.09 -17.85 -6.46
N GLN A 252 -11.10 -17.90 -5.57
CA GLN A 252 -10.95 -18.96 -4.57
C GLN A 252 -10.99 -18.46 -3.13
N GLY A 253 -10.68 -17.17 -2.90
CA GLY A 253 -10.59 -16.56 -1.58
C GLY A 253 -11.86 -16.77 -0.76
N ALA A 254 -11.70 -17.09 0.52
CA ALA A 254 -12.83 -17.28 1.42
C ALA A 254 -12.53 -16.68 2.79
N ALA A 255 -13.59 -16.25 3.46
CA ALA A 255 -13.53 -15.63 4.79
C ALA A 255 -13.14 -16.59 5.92
N THR A 256 -13.00 -17.90 5.68
CA THR A 256 -12.55 -18.91 6.65
C THR A 256 -11.94 -20.10 5.91
N GLY A 257 -11.01 -20.84 6.52
CA GLY A 257 -10.46 -22.07 5.93
C GLY A 257 -9.30 -21.85 4.93
N GLY A 258 -8.81 -20.62 4.77
CA GLY A 258 -7.54 -20.32 4.09
C GLY A 258 -7.51 -20.57 2.58
N GLN A 259 -8.64 -20.78 1.92
CA GLN A 259 -8.69 -20.87 0.45
C GLN A 259 -8.19 -19.55 -0.16
N GLY A 260 -7.34 -19.64 -1.19
CA GLY A 260 -6.72 -18.49 -1.83
C GLY A 260 -5.55 -17.84 -1.05
N ALA A 261 -5.26 -18.26 0.19
CA ALA A 261 -4.23 -17.64 1.05
C ALA A 261 -2.82 -17.53 0.41
N PRO A 262 -2.33 -18.50 -0.38
CA PRO A 262 -1.04 -18.35 -1.10
C PRO A 262 -1.02 -17.26 -2.19
N TYR A 263 -2.18 -16.68 -2.52
CA TYR A 263 -2.35 -15.59 -3.47
C TYR A 263 -3.01 -14.36 -2.83
N ASP A 264 -3.10 -14.31 -1.50
CA ASP A 264 -3.76 -13.27 -0.71
C ASP A 264 -2.86 -12.03 -0.53
N PHE A 265 -2.62 -11.35 -1.64
CA PHE A 265 -1.88 -10.11 -1.74
C PHE A 265 -2.60 -9.11 -2.64
N ALA A 266 -2.48 -7.82 -2.32
CA ALA A 266 -3.01 -6.73 -3.10
C ALA A 266 -2.08 -5.51 -3.09
N VAL A 267 -2.19 -4.71 -4.14
CA VAL A 267 -1.49 -3.43 -4.28
C VAL A 267 -2.52 -2.33 -4.54
N LEU A 268 -2.42 -1.24 -3.80
CA LEU A 268 -3.21 -0.03 -4.00
C LEU A 268 -2.34 1.08 -4.57
N GLN A 269 -2.92 1.90 -5.44
CA GLN A 269 -2.48 3.28 -5.68
C GLN A 269 -3.30 4.18 -4.77
N VAL A 270 -2.67 5.05 -3.99
CA VAL A 270 -3.37 5.97 -3.08
C VAL A 270 -3.17 7.45 -3.43
N ALA A 271 -4.03 8.32 -2.92
CA ALA A 271 -3.91 9.77 -2.98
C ALA A 271 -4.34 10.39 -1.64
N PRO A 272 -3.75 11.53 -1.23
CA PRO A 272 -4.08 12.15 0.05
C PRO A 272 -5.52 12.69 0.04
N GLU A 273 -6.25 12.51 1.14
CA GLU A 273 -7.67 12.88 1.31
C GLU A 273 -7.97 14.33 0.90
N LYS A 274 -7.13 15.28 1.33
CA LYS A 274 -7.29 16.73 1.09
C LYS A 274 -6.78 17.18 -0.29
N GLY A 275 -6.51 16.25 -1.20
CA GLY A 275 -5.87 16.53 -2.50
C GLY A 275 -4.36 16.74 -2.39
N SER A 276 -3.69 16.87 -3.54
CA SER A 276 -2.22 16.85 -3.62
C SER A 276 -1.57 17.96 -2.80
N THR A 277 -0.68 17.56 -1.87
CA THR A 277 0.18 18.44 -1.07
C THR A 277 1.46 18.83 -1.82
N GLY A 278 1.62 18.41 -3.07
CA GLY A 278 2.87 18.53 -3.84
C GLY A 278 3.92 17.46 -3.49
N LYS A 279 3.61 16.54 -2.58
CA LYS A 279 4.43 15.36 -2.24
C LYS A 279 3.68 14.07 -2.53
N SER A 280 4.42 13.04 -2.93
CA SER A 280 3.98 11.64 -2.89
C SER A 280 3.93 11.08 -1.45
N LEU A 281 3.37 9.89 -1.29
CA LEU A 281 3.39 9.14 -0.04
C LEU A 281 4.83 8.84 0.42
N GLU A 282 5.68 8.35 -0.47
CA GLU A 282 7.10 8.09 -0.18
C GLU A 282 7.86 9.34 0.27
N GLU A 283 7.64 10.50 -0.37
CA GLU A 283 8.22 11.79 0.05
C GLU A 283 7.61 12.36 1.35
N THR A 284 6.46 11.83 1.77
CA THR A 284 5.76 12.23 2.99
C THR A 284 6.26 11.42 4.19
N VAL A 285 6.38 10.10 4.05
CA VAL A 285 6.83 9.20 5.13
C VAL A 285 8.36 8.97 5.12
N GLY A 286 9.05 9.39 4.06
CA GLY A 286 10.51 9.27 3.91
C GLY A 286 11.02 7.87 3.56
N SER A 287 10.15 6.92 3.24
CA SER A 287 10.52 5.53 2.97
C SER A 287 9.49 4.78 2.12
N ALA A 288 9.98 3.89 1.26
CA ALA A 288 9.19 2.86 0.60
C ALA A 288 10.06 1.60 0.46
N LEU A 289 9.51 0.44 0.79
CA LEU A 289 10.27 -0.82 0.74
C LEU A 289 10.39 -1.32 -0.71
N PRO A 290 11.57 -1.85 -1.12
CA PRO A 290 11.65 -2.67 -2.32
C PRO A 290 10.88 -3.98 -2.08
N VAL A 291 10.29 -4.54 -3.13
CA VAL A 291 9.54 -5.82 -3.07
C VAL A 291 10.34 -6.92 -3.76
N GLU A 292 10.54 -8.04 -3.06
CA GLU A 292 11.28 -9.20 -3.55
C GLU A 292 10.31 -10.24 -4.12
N PHE A 293 10.21 -10.29 -5.45
CA PHE A 293 9.32 -11.18 -6.19
C PHE A 293 9.91 -12.54 -6.57
N ASN A 294 11.16 -12.80 -6.19
CA ASN A 294 11.73 -14.13 -6.17
C ASN A 294 11.92 -14.51 -4.70
N ALA A 295 10.80 -14.64 -4.01
CA ALA A 295 10.71 -14.88 -2.58
C ALA A 295 11.70 -15.96 -2.11
N PRO A 296 12.68 -15.65 -1.24
CA PRO A 296 13.77 -16.55 -0.88
C PRO A 296 13.28 -17.90 -0.34
N ALA A 297 14.05 -18.97 -0.52
CA ALA A 297 13.67 -20.25 0.07
C ALA A 297 13.76 -20.14 1.60
N VAL A 298 12.84 -20.78 2.33
CA VAL A 298 12.84 -20.76 3.82
C VAL A 298 14.22 -21.03 4.45
N PRO A 299 15.01 -22.03 4.00
CA PRO A 299 16.36 -22.27 4.54
C PRO A 299 17.41 -21.17 4.29
N GLU A 300 17.10 -20.19 3.44
CA GLU A 300 17.98 -19.05 3.10
C GLU A 300 17.67 -17.80 3.94
N ILE A 301 16.63 -17.86 4.79
CA ILE A 301 16.15 -16.73 5.58
C ILE A 301 16.54 -16.93 7.05
N ASP A 302 17.58 -16.22 7.51
CA ASP A 302 18.02 -16.23 8.91
C ASP A 302 16.90 -15.76 9.86
N SER A 303 16.14 -14.75 9.43
CA SER A 303 15.14 -14.04 10.24
C SER A 303 14.19 -13.23 9.36
N MET A 304 12.95 -13.09 9.81
CA MET A 304 11.86 -12.39 9.15
C MET A 304 11.04 -11.63 10.19
N THR A 305 10.72 -10.36 9.92
CA THR A 305 9.95 -9.49 10.81
C THR A 305 8.62 -9.14 10.18
N ALA A 306 7.50 -9.48 10.83
CA ALA A 306 6.16 -9.05 10.47
C ALA A 306 5.74 -7.85 11.31
N THR A 307 5.16 -6.81 10.69
CA THR A 307 4.68 -5.59 11.39
C THR A 307 3.19 -5.34 11.08
N GLY A 308 2.40 -4.95 12.08
CA GLY A 308 0.98 -4.62 11.88
C GLY A 308 0.25 -4.10 13.12
N TYR A 309 -1.06 -3.89 12.98
CA TYR A 309 -1.99 -3.33 13.96
C TYR A 309 -3.05 -4.37 14.37
N PRO A 310 -2.72 -5.37 15.21
CA PRO A 310 -3.68 -6.38 15.66
C PRO A 310 -4.80 -5.75 16.50
N ALA A 311 -6.04 -6.13 16.19
CA ALA A 311 -7.27 -5.50 16.68
C ALA A 311 -8.26 -6.46 17.36
N ALA A 312 -7.93 -7.75 17.45
CA ALA A 312 -8.65 -8.68 18.33
C ALA A 312 -7.97 -8.77 19.71
N PRO A 313 -8.75 -8.99 20.81
CA PRO A 313 -8.21 -9.25 22.14
C PRO A 313 -7.07 -10.29 22.13
N PRO A 314 -5.96 -10.04 22.86
CA PRO A 314 -5.79 -9.00 23.88
C PRO A 314 -5.44 -7.59 23.33
N PHE A 315 -5.39 -7.41 22.02
CA PHE A 315 -5.05 -6.14 21.37
C PHE A 315 -6.29 -5.32 21.00
N ASP A 316 -6.10 -4.01 20.81
CA ASP A 316 -7.15 -3.02 20.58
C ASP A 316 -7.05 -2.31 19.21
N GLY A 317 -6.09 -2.70 18.35
CA GLY A 317 -5.92 -2.15 17.01
C GLY A 317 -5.23 -0.78 16.99
N GLN A 318 -4.81 -0.25 18.13
CA GLN A 318 -4.33 1.14 18.22
C GLN A 318 -2.81 1.29 18.14
N LYS A 319 -2.04 0.21 18.24
CA LYS A 319 -0.56 0.25 18.28
C LYS A 319 0.06 -0.62 17.20
N ALA A 320 1.15 -0.14 16.62
CA ALA A 320 2.00 -0.94 15.73
C ALA A 320 2.81 -1.93 16.57
N LEU A 321 2.64 -3.23 16.29
CA LEU A 321 3.40 -4.31 16.89
C LEU A 321 4.21 -5.05 15.83
N GLN A 322 5.20 -5.83 16.28
CA GLN A 322 6.02 -6.67 15.44
C GLN A 322 6.29 -8.05 16.05
N CYS A 323 6.42 -9.05 15.19
CA CYS A 323 6.96 -10.38 15.52
C CYS A 323 8.20 -10.62 14.67
N THR A 324 9.27 -11.14 15.26
CA THR A 324 10.48 -11.54 14.52
C THR A 324 10.82 -12.98 14.86
N ASP A 325 10.96 -13.82 13.83
CA ASP A 325 11.22 -15.25 13.96
C ASP A 325 12.05 -15.76 12.77
N GLN A 326 12.49 -17.02 12.83
CA GLN A 326 12.95 -17.75 11.66
C GLN A 326 11.75 -18.41 10.97
N PRO A 327 11.49 -18.18 9.66
CA PRO A 327 10.31 -18.72 9.01
C PRO A 327 10.39 -20.25 8.84
N GLY A 328 9.25 -20.91 8.94
CA GLY A 328 8.98 -22.24 8.40
C GLY A 328 8.08 -22.18 7.16
N ARG A 329 7.81 -23.33 6.56
CA ARG A 329 6.85 -23.48 5.45
C ARG A 329 5.47 -23.91 5.94
N LEU A 330 4.44 -23.47 5.23
CA LEU A 330 3.06 -23.94 5.39
C LEU A 330 2.42 -24.11 4.00
N ALA A 331 1.93 -25.30 3.67
CA ALA A 331 0.91 -25.47 2.63
C ALA A 331 -0.46 -25.60 3.30
N VAL A 332 -1.42 -24.75 2.91
CA VAL A 332 -2.81 -24.82 3.43
C VAL A 332 -3.57 -25.97 2.76
N PHE A 333 -3.27 -26.22 1.48
CA PHE A 333 -3.77 -27.34 0.69
C PHE A 333 -2.63 -27.93 -0.13
N GLU A 334 -2.65 -29.25 -0.29
CA GLU A 334 -1.65 -30.06 -1.00
C GLU A 334 -1.12 -29.41 -2.29
N GLN A 335 -2.02 -29.08 -3.21
CA GLN A 335 -1.68 -28.63 -4.57
C GLN A 335 -1.43 -27.10 -4.67
N GLN A 336 -1.25 -26.41 -3.55
CA GLN A 336 -1.05 -24.95 -3.51
C GLN A 336 0.39 -24.54 -3.15
N PRO A 337 0.83 -23.32 -3.54
CA PRO A 337 2.15 -22.83 -3.17
C PRO A 337 2.34 -22.74 -1.65
N THR A 338 3.53 -23.13 -1.17
CA THR A 338 3.91 -22.97 0.24
C THR A 338 3.98 -21.48 0.61
N MET A 339 3.30 -21.11 1.68
CA MET A 339 3.42 -19.85 2.40
C MET A 339 4.62 -19.87 3.35
N TYR A 340 5.09 -18.70 3.77
CA TYR A 340 5.92 -18.57 4.96
C TYR A 340 5.04 -18.64 6.21
N ARG A 341 5.55 -19.21 7.30
CA ARG A 341 4.90 -19.20 8.63
C ARG A 341 5.91 -18.84 9.71
N ILE A 342 5.55 -17.93 10.60
CA ILE A 342 6.34 -17.51 11.78
C ILE A 342 5.52 -17.68 13.05
N GLY A 343 6.18 -17.92 14.18
CA GLY A 343 5.59 -17.71 15.50
C GLY A 343 5.23 -16.24 15.65
N CYS A 344 4.00 -15.96 16.10
CA CYS A 344 3.52 -14.59 16.32
C CYS A 344 2.16 -14.59 17.05
N THR A 345 2.02 -13.80 18.11
CA THR A 345 0.74 -13.65 18.83
C THR A 345 -0.18 -12.56 18.29
N MET A 346 0.21 -11.79 17.26
CA MET A 346 -0.67 -10.79 16.63
C MET A 346 -1.96 -11.42 16.12
N THR A 347 -3.09 -10.73 16.33
CA THR A 347 -4.45 -11.16 15.95
C THR A 347 -4.93 -10.48 14.66
N GLY A 348 -6.18 -10.77 14.24
CA GLY A 348 -6.82 -10.10 13.11
C GLY A 348 -6.74 -8.57 13.21
N GLY A 349 -6.56 -7.89 12.07
CA GLY A 349 -6.11 -6.48 12.01
C GLY A 349 -4.62 -6.34 11.63
N SER A 350 -3.78 -7.30 12.03
CA SER A 350 -2.40 -7.43 11.53
C SER A 350 -2.32 -7.90 10.05
N SER A 351 -3.42 -8.42 9.52
CA SER A 351 -3.64 -8.76 8.11
C SER A 351 -3.12 -7.70 7.15
N GLY A 352 -2.44 -8.12 6.09
CA GLY A 352 -1.83 -7.22 5.09
C GLY A 352 -0.57 -6.49 5.55
N GLY A 353 -0.23 -6.54 6.85
CA GLY A 353 1.01 -5.99 7.39
C GLY A 353 2.24 -6.62 6.76
N GLY A 354 3.22 -5.79 6.41
CA GLY A 354 4.38 -6.22 5.64
C GLY A 354 5.33 -7.13 6.41
N TRP A 355 5.88 -8.11 5.72
CA TRP A 355 6.91 -9.02 6.24
C TRP A 355 8.24 -8.70 5.58
N VAL A 356 9.23 -8.34 6.39
CA VAL A 356 10.54 -7.86 5.96
C VAL A 356 11.61 -8.91 6.26
N ALA A 357 12.43 -9.20 5.27
CA ALA A 357 13.66 -10.00 5.41
C ALA A 357 14.76 -9.41 4.51
N LYS A 358 15.94 -10.03 4.49
CA LYS A 358 16.97 -9.68 3.50
C LYS A 358 16.53 -10.14 2.10
N GLY A 359 16.44 -9.21 1.15
CA GLY A 359 16.31 -9.53 -0.28
C GLY A 359 17.62 -10.00 -0.88
N GLN A 360 17.64 -10.27 -2.19
CA GLN A 360 18.82 -10.80 -2.89
C GLN A 360 20.06 -9.89 -2.85
N ASP A 361 19.89 -8.59 -2.68
CA ASP A 361 21.00 -7.63 -2.54
C ASP A 361 21.53 -7.52 -1.10
N GLY A 362 21.00 -8.32 -0.17
CA GLY A 362 21.34 -8.36 1.24
C GLY A 362 20.68 -7.26 2.09
N LYS A 363 19.86 -6.38 1.51
CA LYS A 363 19.16 -5.30 2.22
C LYS A 363 17.73 -5.70 2.62
N PRO A 364 17.11 -5.00 3.59
CA PRO A 364 15.70 -5.20 3.91
C PRO A 364 14.77 -4.99 2.71
N ALA A 365 13.91 -5.95 2.45
CA ALA A 365 12.89 -5.92 1.40
C ALA A 365 11.59 -6.54 1.91
N LEU A 366 10.46 -6.12 1.35
CA LEU A 366 9.17 -6.79 1.54
C LEU A 366 9.20 -8.15 0.81
N VAL A 367 9.04 -9.24 1.56
CA VAL A 367 9.09 -10.62 1.05
C VAL A 367 7.74 -11.36 1.14
N SER A 368 6.77 -10.79 1.88
CA SER A 368 5.44 -11.36 2.15
C SER A 368 4.55 -10.31 2.85
N ASN A 369 3.27 -10.63 3.08
CA ASN A 369 2.36 -9.91 3.97
C ASN A 369 1.64 -10.89 4.91
N THR A 370 1.11 -10.43 6.05
CA THR A 370 0.21 -11.26 6.87
C THR A 370 -1.04 -11.62 6.05
N SER A 371 -1.44 -12.89 6.04
CA SER A 371 -2.64 -13.36 5.32
C SER A 371 -3.57 -14.16 6.23
N ILE A 372 -3.06 -15.19 6.89
CA ILE A 372 -3.84 -16.09 7.75
C ILE A 372 -3.14 -16.34 9.09
N GLY A 373 -3.91 -16.84 10.04
CA GLY A 373 -3.43 -17.39 11.31
C GLY A 373 -4.34 -18.52 11.79
N PRO A 374 -4.03 -19.14 12.94
CA PRO A 374 -4.92 -20.08 13.61
C PRO A 374 -6.05 -19.35 14.37
N VAL A 375 -7.13 -20.06 14.68
CA VAL A 375 -8.20 -19.54 15.58
C VAL A 375 -7.64 -19.08 16.93
N THR A 376 -6.63 -19.78 17.45
CA THR A 376 -5.94 -19.43 18.70
C THR A 376 -4.58 -18.82 18.38
N ALA A 377 -4.45 -17.49 18.52
CA ALA A 377 -3.25 -16.74 18.20
C ALA A 377 -1.95 -17.40 18.71
N GLY A 378 -0.91 -17.41 17.87
CA GLY A 378 0.36 -18.07 18.17
C GLY A 378 1.29 -18.24 16.97
N TRP A 379 0.75 -18.26 15.76
CA TRP A 379 1.55 -18.13 14.52
C TRP A 379 0.80 -17.29 13.49
N LEU A 380 1.51 -16.72 12.54
CA LEU A 380 0.94 -16.11 11.34
C LEU A 380 1.58 -16.73 10.10
N ALA A 381 0.86 -16.71 8.97
CA ALA A 381 1.38 -17.10 7.67
C ALA A 381 1.09 -16.05 6.59
N GLY A 382 1.98 -15.99 5.61
CA GLY A 382 1.95 -15.02 4.52
C GLY A 382 2.41 -15.60 3.18
N PRO A 383 1.82 -15.16 2.06
CA PRO A 383 2.13 -15.69 0.73
C PRO A 383 3.57 -15.38 0.31
N ARG A 384 4.24 -16.34 -0.32
CA ARG A 384 5.51 -16.10 -0.98
C ARG A 384 5.27 -15.26 -2.24
N LEU A 385 5.88 -14.08 -2.31
CA LEU A 385 5.70 -13.17 -3.43
C LEU A 385 6.39 -13.71 -4.69
N GLY A 386 5.57 -14.11 -5.67
CA GLY A 386 6.01 -14.72 -6.93
C GLY A 386 5.66 -13.89 -8.17
N LYS A 387 5.55 -14.57 -9.31
CA LYS A 387 5.26 -13.94 -10.62
C LYS A 387 3.89 -13.26 -10.66
N GLU A 388 2.91 -13.84 -9.99
CA GLU A 388 1.53 -13.36 -9.87
C GLU A 388 1.51 -12.04 -9.09
N ALA A 389 2.17 -12.02 -7.93
CA ALA A 389 2.36 -10.84 -7.09
C ALA A 389 3.09 -9.71 -7.85
N LYS A 390 4.14 -10.07 -8.62
CA LYS A 390 4.86 -9.14 -9.49
C LYS A 390 3.97 -8.55 -10.58
N GLY A 391 3.14 -9.37 -11.22
CA GLY A 391 2.26 -8.95 -12.30
C GLY A 391 1.23 -7.90 -11.85
N ILE A 392 0.68 -8.05 -10.65
CA ILE A 392 -0.22 -7.07 -10.02
C ILE A 392 0.53 -5.75 -9.75
N TYR A 393 1.67 -5.84 -9.08
CA TYR A 393 2.51 -4.69 -8.74
C TYR A 393 2.92 -3.87 -9.97
N GLU A 394 3.44 -4.54 -11.02
CA GLU A 394 3.80 -3.89 -12.29
C GLU A 394 2.56 -3.32 -13.01
N ALA A 395 1.38 -3.95 -12.89
CA ALA A 395 0.14 -3.44 -13.48
C ALA A 395 -0.35 -2.15 -12.80
N VAL A 396 -0.33 -2.09 -11.46
CA VAL A 396 -0.72 -0.88 -10.70
C VAL A 396 0.24 0.27 -10.99
N SER A 397 1.55 0.04 -10.87
CA SER A 397 2.58 1.02 -11.23
C SER A 397 2.38 1.56 -12.65
N LYS A 398 2.27 0.66 -13.64
CA LYS A 398 2.10 1.03 -15.05
C LYS A 398 0.81 1.80 -15.34
N LYS A 399 -0.29 1.52 -14.63
CA LYS A 399 -1.57 2.25 -14.79
C LYS A 399 -1.42 3.74 -14.50
N TYR A 400 -0.52 4.11 -13.58
CA TYR A 400 -0.31 5.49 -13.13
C TYR A 400 0.96 6.16 -13.66
N ALA A 401 1.80 5.46 -14.42
CA ALA A 401 3.14 5.88 -14.90
C ALA A 401 3.24 7.14 -15.80
N GLY A 402 2.17 7.91 -15.94
CA GLY A 402 2.11 9.14 -16.74
C GLY A 402 1.36 10.28 -16.06
N GLN A 403 1.27 10.26 -14.72
CA GLN A 403 0.60 11.27 -13.90
C GLN A 403 1.58 12.07 -13.03
#